data_AF-A0A7C7Y0T3-F1
#
_entry.id   AF-A0A7C7Y0T3-F1
#
_cell.length_a   1.000
_cell.length_b   1.000
_cell.length_c   1.000
_cell.angle_alpha   90.00
_cell.angle_beta   90.00
_cell.angle_gamma   90.00
#
_symmetry.space_group_name_H-M   'P 1'
#
loop_
_entity.id
_entity.type
_entity.pdbx_description
1 polymer ?
#
loop_
_entity_poly.entity_id
_entity_poly.type
_entity_poly.pdbx_seq_one_letter_code
_entity_poly.pdbx_strand_id
1 'polypeptide(L)'
;MDNDEYGGRLPTWFHRCNWAGGALACLGIGIYPGLAWEASIPALVWAVVWLVLGAGAARNAWRGINSIHVPARFRRRPNGKE
;
A
#
# COMPACT_ATOMS: atom_id res chain seq x y z
N MET A 1 -13.15 1.33 20.99
CA MET A 1 -12.32 1.87 19.88
C MET A 1 -12.83 3.27 19.65
N ASP A 2 -12.26 4.21 20.39
CA ASP A 2 -12.77 5.58 20.41
C ASP A 2 -12.46 6.28 19.08
N ASN A 3 -13.46 7.01 18.60
CA ASN A 3 -13.64 7.53 17.25
C ASN A 3 -12.67 8.68 16.87
N ASP A 4 -11.53 8.82 17.55
CA ASP A 4 -10.63 9.97 17.41
C ASP A 4 -9.50 9.77 16.39
N GLU A 5 -9.38 8.62 15.72
CA GLU A 5 -8.43 8.45 14.60
C GLU A 5 -8.91 9.08 13.27
N TYR A 6 -10.12 9.66 13.23
CA TYR A 6 -10.74 10.26 12.04
C TYR A 6 -10.42 11.75 11.81
N GLY A 7 -9.30 12.24 12.34
CA GLY A 7 -8.81 13.62 12.16
C GLY A 7 -8.17 13.93 10.80
N GLY A 8 -8.57 13.27 9.71
CA GLY A 8 -8.07 13.53 8.35
C GLY A 8 -7.30 12.40 7.67
N ARG A 9 -7.46 11.15 8.12
CA ARG A 9 -6.97 9.93 7.45
C ARG A 9 -8.12 9.00 7.07
N LEU A 10 -7.89 8.15 6.06
CA LEU A 10 -8.89 7.17 5.62
C LEU A 10 -9.02 6.04 6.66
N PRO A 11 -10.11 5.24 6.60
CA PRO A 11 -10.27 4.09 7.48
C PRO A 11 -9.09 3.11 7.38
N THR A 12 -8.68 2.52 8.50
CA THR A 12 -7.57 1.55 8.57
C THR A 12 -7.71 0.40 7.58
N TRP A 13 -8.94 -0.11 7.35
CA TRP A 13 -9.17 -1.18 6.37
C TRP A 13 -8.75 -0.77 4.95
N PHE A 14 -8.97 0.49 4.57
CA PHE A 14 -8.62 1.00 3.25
C PHE A 14 -7.09 1.06 3.08
N HIS A 15 -6.37 1.48 4.12
CA HIS A 15 -4.91 1.45 4.12
C HIS A 15 -4.35 0.04 3.99
N ARG A 16 -4.93 -0.93 4.72
CA ARG A 16 -4.55 -2.34 4.61
C ARG A 16 -4.76 -2.86 3.19
N CYS A 17 -5.91 -2.56 2.57
CA CYS A 17 -6.20 -2.93 1.19
C CYS A 17 -5.24 -2.27 0.19
N ASN A 18 -4.91 -0.98 0.36
CA ASN A 18 -3.95 -0.29 -0.51
C ASN A 18 -2.55 -0.92 -0.44
N TRP A 19 -2.06 -1.20 0.77
CA TRP A 19 -0.79 -1.88 0.95
C TRP A 19 -0.79 -3.31 0.43
N ALA A 20 -1.88 -4.06 0.62
CA ALA A 20 -2.04 -5.40 0.08
C ALA A 20 -2.07 -5.40 -1.46
N GLY A 21 -2.77 -4.42 -2.06
CA GLY A 21 -2.77 -4.21 -3.51
C GLY A 21 -1.37 -3.89 -4.05
N GLY A 22 -0.62 -3.02 -3.35
CA GLY A 22 0.78 -2.75 -3.68
C GLY A 22 1.66 -3.99 -3.60
N ALA A 23 1.46 -4.86 -2.60
CA ALA A 23 2.19 -6.11 -2.48
C ALA A 23 1.90 -7.07 -3.64
N LEU A 24 0.62 -7.22 -4.02
CA LEU A 24 0.21 -8.04 -5.16
C LEU A 24 0.76 -7.50 -6.49
N ALA A 25 0.74 -6.17 -6.67
CA ALA A 25 1.32 -5.53 -7.85
C ALA A 25 2.83 -5.81 -7.95
N CYS A 26 3.56 -5.69 -6.84
CA CYS A 26 4.98 -6.03 -6.80
C CYS A 26 5.24 -7.50 -7.18
N LEU A 27 4.42 -8.43 -6.70
CA LEU A 27 4.54 -9.84 -7.06
C LEU A 27 4.30 -10.07 -8.56
N GLY A 28 3.26 -9.47 -9.14
CA GLY A 28 2.98 -9.56 -10.58
C GLY A 28 4.11 -8.99 -11.43
N ILE A 29 4.63 -7.81 -11.07
CA ILE A 29 5.73 -7.17 -11.79
C ILE A 29 7.03 -7.97 -11.63
N GLY A 30 7.30 -8.53 -10.45
CA GLY A 30 8.49 -9.33 -10.18
C GLY A 30 8.55 -10.63 -10.99
N ILE A 31 7.39 -11.23 -11.29
CA ILE A 31 7.30 -12.47 -12.08
C ILE A 31 7.43 -12.19 -13.59
N TYR A 32 7.12 -10.97 -14.05
CA TYR A 32 7.08 -10.62 -15.47
C TYR A 32 8.32 -11.03 -16.27
N PRO A 33 9.57 -10.79 -15.81
CA PRO A 33 10.73 -11.23 -16.58
C PRO A 33 10.83 -12.74 -16.69
N GLY A 34 10.40 -13.53 -15.70
CA GLY A 34 10.39 -14.99 -15.84
C GLY A 34 9.45 -15.53 -16.91
N LEU A 35 8.47 -14.71 -17.33
CA LEU A 35 7.53 -15.02 -18.42
C LEU A 35 7.97 -14.44 -19.77
N ALA A 36 8.67 -13.31 -19.76
CA ALA A 36 8.99 -12.54 -20.97
C ALA A 36 10.46 -12.61 -21.39
N TRP A 37 11.37 -12.79 -20.44
CA TRP A 37 12.81 -12.77 -20.62
C TRP A 37 13.35 -14.16 -20.25
N GLU A 38 14.13 -14.78 -21.12
CA GLU A 38 14.82 -16.02 -20.76
C GLU A 38 15.63 -15.83 -19.47
N ALA A 39 15.80 -16.92 -18.71
CA ALA A 39 16.43 -16.89 -17.39
C ALA A 39 17.81 -16.22 -17.44
N SER A 40 17.89 -15.01 -16.89
CA SER A 40 19.06 -14.15 -16.98
C SER A 40 19.31 -13.43 -15.66
N ILE A 41 20.56 -13.03 -15.42
CA ILE A 41 20.94 -12.30 -14.19
C ILE A 41 20.09 -11.03 -13.98
N PRO A 42 19.79 -10.21 -15.02
CA PRO A 42 18.91 -9.05 -14.86
C PRO A 42 17.49 -9.43 -14.40
N ALA A 43 16.94 -10.53 -14.91
CA ALA A 43 15.61 -11.03 -14.49
C ALA A 43 15.61 -11.40 -13.00
N LEU A 44 16.71 -11.99 -12.51
CA LEU A 44 16.85 -12.36 -11.10
C LEU A 44 16.96 -11.13 -10.19
N VAL A 45 17.78 -10.14 -10.57
CA VAL A 45 17.90 -8.87 -9.82
C VAL A 45 16.55 -8.14 -9.78
N TRP A 46 15.83 -8.11 -10.91
CA TRP A 46 14.49 -7.55 -10.98
C TRP A 46 13.53 -8.25 -10.01
N ALA A 47 13.42 -9.58 -10.09
CA ALA A 47 12.55 -10.35 -9.23
C ALA A 47 12.84 -10.11 -7.74
N VAL A 48 14.11 -10.05 -7.35
CA VAL A 48 14.52 -9.77 -5.96
C VAL A 48 14.08 -8.38 -5.51
N VAL A 49 14.29 -7.34 -6.34
CA VAL A 49 13.88 -5.96 -5.99
C VAL A 49 12.38 -5.89 -5.73
N TRP A 50 11.58 -6.46 -6.63
CA TRP A 50 10.12 -6.45 -6.49
C TRP A 50 9.63 -7.32 -5.34
N LEU A 51 10.31 -8.43 -5.05
CA LEU A 51 10.01 -9.25 -3.87
C LEU A 51 10.22 -8.46 -2.57
N VAL A 52 11.32 -7.71 -2.45
CA VAL A 52 11.61 -6.90 -1.26
C VAL A 52 10.58 -5.78 -1.08
N LEU A 53 10.24 -5.08 -2.16
CA LEU A 53 9.20 -4.03 -2.13
C LEU A 53 7.82 -4.63 -1.77
N GLY A 54 7.48 -5.77 -2.36
CA GLY A 54 6.22 -6.48 -2.09
C GLY A 54 6.12 -6.96 -0.64
N ALA A 55 7.21 -7.51 -0.08
CA ALA A 55 7.28 -7.90 1.32
C ALA A 55 7.15 -6.69 2.27
N GLY A 56 7.77 -5.57 1.93
CA GLY A 56 7.59 -4.31 2.66
C GLY A 56 6.14 -3.82 2.66
N ALA A 57 5.50 -3.84 1.48
CA ALA A 57 4.09 -3.49 1.34
C ALA A 57 3.18 -4.45 2.13
N ALA A 58 3.41 -5.77 2.07
CA ALA A 58 2.67 -6.75 2.84
C ALA A 58 2.81 -6.54 4.36
N ARG A 59 4.03 -6.22 4.83
CA ARG A 59 4.28 -5.88 6.23
C ARG A 59 3.52 -4.62 6.66
N ASN A 60 3.44 -3.61 5.79
CA ASN A 60 2.68 -2.38 6.04
C ASN A 60 1.17 -2.64 6.04
N ALA A 61 0.68 -3.58 5.21
CA ALA A 61 -0.70 -4.03 5.21
C ALA A 61 -1.05 -4.73 6.53
N TRP A 62 -0.19 -5.63 7.01
CA TRP A 62 -0.41 -6.34 8.27
C TRP A 62 -0.43 -5.38 9.47
N ARG A 63 0.49 -4.41 9.49
CA ARG A 63 0.56 -3.38 10.54
C ARG A 63 -0.55 -2.33 10.45
N GLY A 64 -1.25 -2.20 9.32
CA GLY A 64 -2.26 -1.17 9.11
C GLY A 64 -1.69 0.25 9.15
N ILE A 65 -0.53 0.47 8.52
CA ILE A 65 0.12 1.79 8.52
C ILE A 65 -0.74 2.78 7.71
N ASN A 66 -1.28 3.78 8.40
CA ASN A 66 -2.11 4.82 7.82
C ASN A 66 -1.24 5.84 7.05
N SER A 67 -1.09 5.66 5.73
CA SER A 67 -0.25 6.52 4.88
C SER A 67 -1.04 7.57 4.07
N ILE A 68 -2.35 7.36 3.88
CA ILE A 68 -3.18 8.17 2.98
C ILE A 68 -3.99 9.21 3.78
N HIS A 69 -3.75 10.48 3.49
CA HIS A 69 -4.51 11.57 4.08
C HIS A 69 -5.76 11.84 3.26
N VAL A 70 -6.85 12.19 3.96
CA VAL A 70 -8.07 12.69 3.32
C VAL A 70 -7.75 14.06 2.70
N PRO A 71 -7.99 14.25 1.40
CA PRO A 71 -7.84 15.54 0.74
C PRO A 71 -8.64 16.62 1.47
N ALA A 72 -8.09 17.84 1.59
CA ALA A 72 -8.69 18.92 2.37
C ALA A 72 -10.16 19.21 2.00
N ARG A 73 -10.53 19.05 0.72
CA ARG A 73 -11.90 19.20 0.21
C ARG A 73 -12.93 18.22 0.78
N PHE A 74 -12.49 17.07 1.29
CA PHE A 74 -13.36 16.03 1.86
C PHE A 74 -13.27 15.95 3.38
N ARG A 75 -12.43 16.78 4.01
CA ARG A 75 -12.42 16.89 5.47
C ARG A 75 -13.73 17.55 5.87
N ARG A 76 -14.58 16.83 6.61
CA ARG A 76 -15.74 17.44 7.25
C ARG A 76 -15.21 18.59 8.10
N ARG A 77 -15.75 19.80 7.91
CA ARG A 77 -15.53 20.88 8.88
C ARG A 77 -16.03 20.32 10.23
N PRO A 78 -15.26 20.44 11.33
CA PRO A 78 -15.82 20.15 12.64
C PRO A 78 -17.10 20.96 12.74
N ASN A 79 -18.22 20.30 13.05
CA ASN A 79 -19.51 20.95 13.17
C ASN A 79 -19.32 22.24 13.96
N GLY A 80 -19.48 23.38 13.27
CA GLY A 80 -19.62 24.67 13.92
C GLY A 80 -20.87 24.58 14.78
N LYS A 81 -20.66 24.31 16.06
CA LYS A 81 -21.59 24.75 17.09
C LYS A 81 -21.45 26.28 17.10
N GLU A 82 -22.27 26.93 16.30
CA GLU A 82 -22.78 28.28 16.59
C GLU A 82 -24.19 28.12 17.16
#